data_AF-A0A327ZAK9-F1
#
_entry.id   AF-A0A327ZAK9-F1
#
_cell.length_a   1.000
_cell.length_b   1.000
_cell.length_c   1.000
_cell.angle_alpha   90.00
_cell.angle_beta   90.00
_cell.angle_gamma   90.00
#
_symmetry.space_group_name_H-M   'P 1'
#
loop_
_entity.id
_entity.type
_entity.pdbx_description
1 polymer ?
#
loop_
_entity_poly.entity_id
_entity_poly.type
_entity_poly.pdbx_seq_one_letter_code
_entity_poly.pdbx_strand_id
1 'polypeptide(L)'
;MQIEQLVDRGEDAAGAIETLNQTTGHNFGVDDFHYRCGASDRAELVEWACAPPPVRLPDVTRDELVEIVRHILADPTDDWYIAAFDLNTVMPGASSLIFHPPSELKEATAEAIVNAALAYRPIAL
;
A
#
# COMPACT_ATOMS: atom_id res chain seq x y z
N MET A 1 3.53 11.93 18.19
CA MET A 1 2.13 11.47 18.43
C MET A 1 2.10 10.42 19.55
N GLN A 2 0.96 10.15 20.22
CA GLN A 2 0.91 9.14 21.31
C GLN A 2 1.28 7.71 20.84
N ILE A 3 0.78 7.26 19.68
CA ILE A 3 1.08 5.91 19.13
C ILE A 3 2.57 5.76 18.80
N GLU A 4 3.13 6.72 18.06
CA GLU A 4 4.57 6.80 17.72
C GLU A 4 5.47 6.74 18.98
N GLN A 5 5.13 7.48 20.04
CA GLN A 5 5.90 7.47 21.29
C GLN A 5 5.88 6.12 22.01
N LEU A 6 4.79 5.37 21.89
CA LEU A 6 4.69 4.02 22.45
C LEU A 6 5.53 3.04 21.63
N VAL A 7 5.43 3.15 20.30
CA VAL A 7 6.18 2.34 19.33
C VAL A 7 7.71 2.53 19.50
N ASP A 8 8.19 3.77 19.58
CA ASP A 8 9.62 4.08 19.75
C ASP A 8 10.20 3.60 21.09
N ARG A 9 9.37 3.48 22.12
CA ARG A 9 9.76 3.00 23.45
C ARG A 9 9.63 1.49 23.60
N GLY A 10 9.11 0.80 22.58
CA GLY A 10 8.77 -0.63 22.65
C GLY A 10 7.65 -0.92 23.65
N GLU A 11 6.82 0.08 23.96
CA GLU A 11 5.64 -0.07 24.80
C GLU A 11 4.44 -0.53 23.96
N ASP A 12 3.40 -1.06 24.61
CA ASP A 12 2.24 -1.61 23.91
C ASP A 12 1.43 -0.52 23.17
N ALA A 13 1.64 -0.44 21.86
CA ALA A 13 0.91 0.43 20.96
C ALA A 13 -0.33 -0.24 20.34
N ALA A 14 -0.52 -1.55 20.55
CA ALA A 14 -1.51 -2.34 19.82
C ALA A 14 -2.94 -1.84 20.06
N GLY A 15 -3.30 -1.55 21.32
CA GLY A 15 -4.64 -1.05 21.65
C GLY A 15 -4.95 0.35 21.07
N ALA A 16 -3.93 1.19 20.95
CA ALA A 16 -4.09 2.53 20.38
C ALA A 16 -4.22 2.48 18.84
N ILE A 17 -3.47 1.59 18.19
CA ILE A 17 -3.60 1.31 16.74
C ILE A 17 -4.97 0.70 16.43
N GLU A 18 -5.43 -0.26 17.23
CA GLU A 18 -6.75 -0.87 17.07
C GLU A 18 -7.87 0.17 17.17
N THR A 19 -7.79 1.07 18.15
CA THR A 19 -8.77 2.16 18.31
C THR A 19 -8.78 3.10 17.10
N LEU A 20 -7.60 3.43 16.56
CA LEU A 20 -7.48 4.25 15.37
C LEU A 20 -8.12 3.57 14.16
N ASN A 21 -7.79 2.30 13.92
CA ASN A 21 -8.33 1.48 12.83
C ASN A 21 -9.87 1.36 12.90
N GLN A 22 -10.42 1.14 14.11
CA GLN A 22 -11.88 1.12 14.30
C GLN A 22 -12.54 2.47 13.99
N THR A 23 -11.85 3.57 14.28
CA THR A 23 -12.38 4.93 14.07
C THR A 23 -12.34 5.35 12.60
N THR A 24 -11.27 4.97 11.88
CA THR A 24 -11.01 5.43 10.52
C THR A 24 -11.42 4.41 9.46
N GLY A 25 -11.65 3.15 9.84
CA GLY A 25 -11.91 2.05 8.92
C GLY A 25 -10.65 1.55 8.19
N HIS A 26 -9.46 2.00 8.62
CA HIS A 26 -8.17 1.54 8.10
C HIS A 26 -7.65 0.31 8.84
N ASN A 27 -6.55 -0.25 8.34
CA ASN A 27 -5.85 -1.37 8.97
C ASN A 27 -4.35 -1.06 9.14
N PHE A 28 -4.05 0.03 9.84
CA PHE A 28 -2.67 0.40 10.17
C PHE A 28 -2.00 -0.69 11.01
N GLY A 29 -0.76 -1.01 10.68
CA GLY A 29 0.14 -1.86 11.46
C GLY A 29 1.18 -1.03 12.20
N VAL A 30 1.95 -1.68 13.07
CA VAL A 30 3.07 -1.04 13.80
C VAL A 30 4.14 -0.52 12.83
N ASP A 31 4.38 -1.25 11.74
CA ASP A 31 5.38 -0.88 10.72
C ASP A 31 5.04 0.43 9.99
N ASP A 32 3.75 0.77 9.83
CA ASP A 32 3.33 2.05 9.25
C ASP A 32 3.84 3.24 10.07
N PHE A 33 3.89 3.07 11.40
CA PHE A 33 4.40 4.09 12.31
C PHE A 33 5.92 4.10 12.42
N HIS A 34 6.61 3.00 12.08
CA HIS A 34 8.07 2.95 12.03
C HIS A 34 8.64 3.49 10.72
N TYR A 35 8.05 3.14 9.58
CA TYR A 35 8.63 3.40 8.25
C TYR A 35 8.26 4.78 7.69
N ARG A 36 7.08 5.30 8.02
CA ARG A 36 6.61 6.61 7.53
C ARG A 36 6.52 7.67 8.61
N CYS A 37 6.09 7.33 9.82
CA CYS A 37 5.89 8.33 10.87
C CYS A 37 7.15 8.82 11.58
N GLY A 38 8.35 8.31 11.27
CA GLY A 38 9.61 8.90 11.74
C GLY A 38 9.83 10.36 11.30
N ALA A 39 9.01 10.86 10.37
CA ALA A 39 8.98 12.26 9.92
C ALA A 39 7.56 12.86 9.73
N SER A 40 6.48 12.12 9.97
CA SER A 40 5.12 12.60 9.68
C SER A 40 4.58 13.52 10.76
N ASP A 41 4.21 14.74 10.36
CA ASP A 41 3.43 15.60 11.22
C ASP A 41 2.01 15.01 11.44
N ARG A 42 1.32 15.44 12.49
CA ARG A 42 -0.04 14.97 12.80
C ARG A 42 -1.03 15.27 11.68
N ALA A 43 -0.78 16.28 10.84
CA ALA A 43 -1.70 16.66 9.77
C ALA A 43 -1.64 15.64 8.62
N GLU A 44 -0.45 15.14 8.29
CA GLU A 44 -0.26 14.07 7.30
C GLU A 44 -0.97 12.77 7.71
N LEU A 45 -0.89 12.40 8.99
CA LEU A 45 -1.67 11.25 9.49
C LEU A 45 -3.18 11.50 9.41
N VAL A 46 -3.64 12.72 9.72
CA VAL A 46 -5.07 13.05 9.63
C VAL A 46 -5.55 13.00 8.19
N GLU A 47 -4.77 13.53 7.25
CA GLU A 47 -5.07 13.45 5.82
C GLU A 47 -5.18 12.00 5.36
N TRP A 48 -4.23 11.16 5.77
CA TRP A 48 -4.27 9.74 5.45
C TRP A 48 -5.45 9.00 6.09
N ALA A 49 -5.73 9.26 7.37
CA ALA A 49 -6.87 8.70 8.09
C ALA A 49 -8.22 9.16 7.53
N CYS A 50 -8.27 10.34 6.89
CA CYS A 50 -9.44 10.85 6.21
C CYS A 50 -9.60 10.33 4.77
N ALA A 51 -8.51 9.88 4.14
CA ALA A 51 -8.59 9.20 2.85
C ALA A 51 -9.38 7.89 3.01
N PRO A 52 -10.24 7.51 2.04
CA PRO A 52 -10.87 6.19 2.06
C PRO A 52 -9.80 5.10 2.11
N PRO A 53 -9.97 4.04 2.90
CA PRO A 53 -9.01 2.94 2.91
C PRO A 53 -8.90 2.33 1.51
N PRO A 54 -7.72 1.85 1.10
CA PRO A 54 -7.56 1.13 -0.15
C PRO A 54 -8.54 -0.05 -0.20
N VAL A 55 -9.35 -0.11 -1.26
CA VAL A 55 -10.45 -1.08 -1.35
C VAL A 55 -10.03 -2.26 -2.23
N ARG A 56 -10.31 -3.48 -1.75
CA ARG A 56 -10.36 -4.65 -2.62
C ARG A 56 -11.64 -4.57 -3.47
N LEU A 57 -11.48 -4.28 -4.75
CA LEU A 57 -12.59 -4.16 -5.68
C LEU A 57 -13.07 -5.57 -6.05
N PRO A 58 -14.36 -5.89 -5.86
CA PRO A 58 -14.91 -7.15 -6.38
C PRO A 58 -14.80 -7.14 -7.90
N ASP A 59 -14.29 -8.23 -8.48
CA ASP A 59 -14.17 -8.43 -9.92
C ASP A 59 -13.34 -7.37 -10.67
N VAL A 60 -12.27 -6.88 -10.03
CA VAL A 60 -11.34 -5.92 -10.66
C VAL A 60 -10.87 -6.43 -12.03
N THR A 61 -11.09 -5.61 -13.04
CA THR A 61 -10.71 -5.91 -14.41
C THR A 61 -9.24 -5.61 -14.64
N ARG A 62 -8.67 -6.23 -15.68
CA ARG A 62 -7.32 -5.92 -16.12
C ARG A 62 -7.15 -4.42 -16.43
N ASP A 63 -8.15 -3.81 -17.06
CA ASP A 63 -8.05 -2.41 -17.48
C ASP A 63 -8.08 -1.47 -16.27
N GLU A 64 -8.85 -1.78 -15.23
CA GLU A 64 -8.82 -1.02 -13.96
C GLU A 64 -7.47 -1.15 -13.25
N LEU A 65 -6.85 -2.33 -13.24
CA LEU A 65 -5.48 -2.50 -12.73
C LEU A 65 -4.47 -1.67 -13.54
N VAL A 66 -4.65 -1.57 -14.86
CA VAL A 66 -3.80 -0.73 -15.70
C VAL A 66 -3.96 0.75 -15.34
N GLU A 67 -5.18 1.22 -15.09
CA GLU A 67 -5.41 2.60 -14.64
C GLU A 67 -4.77 2.89 -13.28
N ILE A 68 -4.84 1.95 -12.34
CA ILE A 68 -4.16 2.06 -11.05
C ILE A 68 -2.64 2.21 -11.27
N VAL A 69 -2.03 1.33 -12.08
CA VAL A 69 -0.59 1.42 -12.36
C VAL A 69 -0.21 2.70 -13.10
N ARG A 70 -1.06 3.20 -14.00
CA ARG A 70 -0.85 4.50 -14.66
C ARG A 70 -0.81 5.65 -13.65
N HIS A 71 -1.68 5.63 -12.64
CA HIS A 71 -1.66 6.63 -11.57
C HIS A 71 -0.37 6.54 -10.75
N ILE A 72 0.06 5.34 -10.37
CA ILE A 72 1.32 5.14 -9.63
C ILE A 72 2.53 5.63 -10.44
N LEU A 73 2.56 5.38 -11.76
CA LEU A 73 3.67 5.85 -12.60
C LEU A 73 3.68 7.37 -12.79
N ALA A 74 2.52 8.02 -12.71
CA ALA A 74 2.39 9.47 -12.77
C ALA A 74 2.75 10.13 -11.42
N ASP A 75 2.36 9.51 -10.31
CA ASP A 75 2.68 9.91 -8.95
C ASP A 75 3.11 8.69 -8.10
N PRO A 76 4.42 8.40 -8.02
CA PRO A 76 4.93 7.24 -7.31
C PRO A 76 4.90 7.41 -5.78
N THR A 77 4.34 8.51 -5.28
CA THR A 77 4.19 8.78 -3.84
C THR A 77 2.77 8.59 -3.34
N ASP A 78 1.81 8.29 -4.22
CA ASP A 78 0.42 8.02 -3.83
C ASP A 78 0.24 6.59 -3.31
N ASP A 79 0.38 6.44 -1.99
CA ASP A 79 0.28 5.13 -1.33
C ASP A 79 -1.10 4.49 -1.43
N TRP A 80 -2.15 5.27 -1.70
CA TRP A 80 -3.46 4.70 -1.89
C TRP A 80 -3.49 3.80 -3.12
N TYR A 81 -2.95 4.28 -4.25
CA TYR A 81 -2.89 3.48 -5.48
C TYR A 81 -1.91 2.32 -5.36
N ILE A 82 -0.78 2.51 -4.65
CA ILE A 82 0.18 1.43 -4.38
C ILE A 82 -0.51 0.29 -3.61
N ALA A 83 -1.16 0.61 -2.50
CA ALA A 83 -1.88 -0.36 -1.68
C ALA A 83 -3.07 -0.98 -2.45
N ALA A 84 -3.78 -0.20 -3.26
CA ALA A 84 -4.86 -0.71 -4.09
C ALA A 84 -4.35 -1.73 -5.12
N PHE A 85 -3.18 -1.52 -5.73
CA PHE A 85 -2.59 -2.49 -6.65
C PHE A 85 -2.23 -3.80 -5.96
N ASP A 86 -1.59 -3.72 -4.78
CA ASP A 86 -1.21 -4.91 -4.00
C ASP A 86 -2.43 -5.71 -3.52
N LEU A 87 -3.50 -5.04 -3.08
CA LEU A 87 -4.72 -5.72 -2.60
C LEU A 87 -5.53 -6.40 -3.71
N ASN A 88 -5.41 -5.91 -4.94
CA ASN A 88 -6.22 -6.35 -6.08
C ASN A 88 -5.47 -7.30 -7.03
N THR A 89 -4.27 -7.76 -6.64
CA THR A 89 -3.49 -8.74 -7.38
C THR A 89 -3.21 -9.99 -6.53
N VAL A 90 -3.04 -11.14 -7.20
CA VAL A 90 -2.68 -12.40 -6.50
C VAL A 90 -1.19 -12.42 -6.14
N MET A 91 -0.37 -11.65 -6.86
CA MET A 91 1.06 -11.54 -6.61
C MET A 91 1.29 -10.78 -5.30
N PRO A 92 1.93 -11.39 -4.29
CA PRO A 92 2.30 -10.67 -3.08
C PRO A 92 3.29 -9.55 -3.43
N GLY A 93 2.99 -8.31 -3.00
CA GLY A 93 3.82 -7.14 -3.25
C GLY A 93 3.99 -6.83 -4.74
N ALA A 94 2.92 -6.89 -5.53
CA ALA A 94 2.94 -6.59 -6.96
C ALA A 94 3.53 -5.21 -7.29
N SER A 95 3.36 -4.22 -6.41
CA SER A 95 3.95 -2.89 -6.49
C SER A 95 5.48 -2.92 -6.59
N SER A 96 6.15 -3.98 -6.10
CA SER A 96 7.59 -4.18 -6.28
C SER A 96 8.03 -4.25 -7.75
N LEU A 97 7.14 -4.65 -8.66
CA LEU A 97 7.41 -4.61 -10.11
C LEU A 97 7.61 -3.18 -10.64
N ILE A 98 7.15 -2.16 -9.90
CA ILE A 98 7.29 -0.74 -10.23
C ILE A 98 8.54 -0.15 -9.55
N PHE A 99 8.69 -0.37 -8.24
CA PHE A 99 9.76 0.25 -7.44
C PHE A 99 11.10 -0.48 -7.50
N HIS A 100 11.05 -1.78 -7.75
CA HIS A 100 12.22 -2.66 -7.84
C HIS A 100 12.10 -3.59 -9.06
N PRO A 101 11.98 -3.02 -10.27
CA PRO A 101 11.65 -3.80 -11.45
C PRO A 101 12.75 -4.81 -11.76
N PRO A 102 12.39 -6.06 -12.12
CA PRO A 102 13.34 -6.96 -12.77
C PRO A 102 13.78 -6.34 -14.11
N SER A 103 14.87 -6.86 -14.68
CA SER A 103 15.51 -6.23 -15.83
C SER A 103 14.59 -6.13 -17.05
N GLU A 104 13.66 -7.07 -17.20
CA GLU A 104 12.66 -7.13 -18.26
C GLU A 104 11.56 -6.07 -18.13
N LEU A 105 11.39 -5.48 -16.93
CA LEU A 105 10.37 -4.48 -16.63
C LEU A 105 10.95 -3.08 -16.39
N LYS A 106 12.24 -2.87 -16.61
CA LYS A 106 12.82 -1.52 -16.58
C LYS A 106 12.13 -0.66 -17.63
N GLU A 107 11.52 0.44 -17.18
CA GLU A 107 10.74 1.36 -18.03
C GLU A 107 9.53 0.70 -18.71
N ALA A 108 9.02 -0.40 -18.14
CA ALA A 108 7.83 -1.07 -18.65
C ALA A 108 6.60 -0.16 -18.61
N THR A 109 5.70 -0.37 -19.58
CA THR A 109 4.38 0.28 -19.56
C THR A 109 3.51 -0.32 -18.46
N ALA A 110 2.46 0.41 -18.07
CA ALA A 110 1.48 -0.07 -17.10
C ALA A 110 0.88 -1.44 -17.50
N GLU A 111 0.61 -1.65 -18.79
CA GLU A 111 0.11 -2.92 -19.32
C GLU A 111 1.09 -4.07 -19.12
N ALA A 112 2.39 -3.83 -19.31
CA ALA A 112 3.41 -4.85 -19.14
C ALA A 112 3.59 -5.23 -17.65
N ILE A 113 3.54 -4.24 -16.76
CA ILE A 113 3.58 -4.45 -15.31
C ILE A 113 2.36 -5.27 -14.86
N VAL A 114 1.14 -4.88 -15.28
CA VAL A 114 -0.09 -5.62 -14.95
C VAL A 114 -0.05 -7.04 -15.50
N ASN A 115 0.42 -7.23 -16.74
CA ASN A 115 0.55 -8.56 -17.32
C ASN A 115 1.50 -9.44 -16.50
N ALA A 116 2.62 -8.90 -16.02
CA ALA A 116 3.55 -9.63 -15.16
C ALA A 116 2.92 -10.00 -13.81
N ALA A 117 2.21 -9.05 -13.17
CA ALA A 117 1.49 -9.31 -11.92
C ALA A 117 0.41 -10.40 -12.07
N LEU A 118 -0.35 -10.39 -13.17
CA LEU A 118 -1.40 -11.38 -13.45
C LEU A 118 -0.84 -12.75 -13.91
N ALA A 119 0.36 -12.76 -14.46
CA ALA A 119 1.07 -13.99 -14.85
C ALA A 119 1.64 -14.74 -13.64
N TYR A 120 1.78 -14.08 -12.48
CA TYR A 120 2.25 -14.72 -11.26
C TYR A 120 1.43 -15.96 -10.91
N ARG A 121 2.14 -17.02 -10.50
CA ARG A 121 1.55 -18.26 -10.01
C ARG A 121 2.16 -18.57 -8.64
N PRO A 122 1.35 -18.58 -7.56
CA PRO A 122 1.85 -18.97 -6.26
C PRO A 122 2.47 -20.36 -6.32
N ILE A 123 3.67 -20.51 -5.75
CA ILE A 123 4.28 -21.82 -5.55
C ILE A 123 3.68 -22.38 -4.27
N ALA A 124 3.01 -23.53 -4.35
CA ALA A 124 2.59 -24.24 -3.14
C ALA A 124 3.85 -24.78 -2.44
N LEU A 125 4.04 -24.35 -1.19
CA LEU A 125 5.09 -24.84 -0.29
C LEU A 125 4.60 -26.05 0.51
#